data_AF-A0A7C7IE19-F1
#
_entry.id   AF-A0A7C7IE19-F1
#
_cell.length_a   1.000
_cell.length_b   1.000
_cell.length_c   1.000
_cell.angle_alpha   90.00
_cell.angle_beta   90.00
_cell.angle_gamma   90.00
#
_symmetry.space_group_name_H-M   'P 1'
#
loop_
_entity.id
_entity.type
_entity.pdbx_description
1 polymer ?
#
loop_
_entity_poly.entity_id
_entity_poly.type
_entity_poly.pdbx_seq_one_letter_code
_entity_poly.pdbx_strand_id
1 'polypeptide(L)'
;MFNWLSHWQEYQKFKKLDPVEKRIVIFAESYQDWHHLEPLVTGLTEEYKQRICYVSSDHNDPGLQTGNPYVKAFWIPEGFLRTIFFQYLEAELLVLTMMDLNNFELKRSVHPVHYVYLFHSLTSTHMVDNSNSFDHYDSLLCAGPHQAKEIRAREQIYDLKKKNLIPYGSNRLEALMENAVHPPPK
;
A
#
# COMPACT_ATOMS: atom_id res chain seq x y z
N MET A 1 19.90 10.40 -18.43
CA MET A 1 19.85 11.83 -18.00
C MET A 1 18.63 12.59 -18.55
N PHE A 2 17.75 11.97 -19.35
CA PHE A 2 16.56 12.61 -19.92
C PHE A 2 15.30 11.81 -19.55
N ASN A 3 14.76 12.07 -18.35
CA ASN A 3 13.38 11.76 -17.95
C ASN A 3 12.98 12.46 -16.63
N TRP A 4 13.86 13.28 -16.03
CA TRP A 4 13.57 13.99 -14.78
C TRP A 4 12.41 14.99 -14.92
N LEU A 5 12.35 15.71 -16.05
CA LEU A 5 11.31 16.69 -16.32
C LEU A 5 9.93 16.06 -16.43
N SER A 6 9.80 14.90 -17.09
CA SER A 6 8.53 14.18 -17.22
C SER A 6 8.08 13.60 -15.87
N HIS A 7 8.99 13.00 -15.10
CA HIS A 7 8.66 12.51 -13.76
C HIS A 7 8.23 13.65 -12.82
N TRP A 8 8.92 14.79 -12.88
CA TRP A 8 8.53 15.98 -12.14
C TRP A 8 7.15 16.49 -12.57
N GLN A 9 6.85 16.49 -13.87
CA GLN A 9 5.54 16.85 -14.39
C GLN A 9 4.45 15.90 -13.87
N GLU A 10 4.68 14.59 -13.84
CA GLU A 10 3.75 13.61 -13.26
C GLU A 10 3.49 13.89 -11.77
N TYR A 11 4.54 14.12 -10.99
CA TYR A 11 4.40 14.53 -9.58
C TYR A 11 3.61 15.84 -9.44
N GLN A 12 3.84 16.83 -10.30
CA GLN A 12 3.09 18.08 -10.30
C GLN A 12 1.61 17.89 -10.69
N LYS A 13 1.30 16.97 -11.61
CA LYS A 13 -0.09 16.59 -11.93
C LYS A 13 -0.78 15.99 -10.72
N PHE A 14 -0.14 15.05 -10.03
CA PHE A 14 -0.64 14.48 -8.78
C PHE A 14 -0.89 15.56 -7.73
N LYS A 15 0.09 16.45 -7.49
CA LYS A 15 0.00 17.50 -6.46
C LYS A 15 -1.18 18.45 -6.71
N LYS A 16 -1.47 18.76 -7.97
CA LYS A 16 -2.54 19.68 -8.40
C LYS A 16 -3.94 19.06 -8.37
N LEU A 17 -4.07 17.75 -8.11
CA LEU A 17 -5.38 17.14 -7.93
C LEU A 17 -6.15 17.80 -6.79
N ASP A 18 -7.46 17.89 -6.96
CA ASP A 18 -8.37 18.24 -5.88
C ASP A 18 -8.16 17.26 -4.70
N PRO A 19 -8.11 17.74 -3.44
CA PRO A 19 -7.93 16.88 -2.27
C PRO A 19 -8.88 15.68 -2.23
N VAL A 20 -10.12 15.82 -2.71
CA VAL A 20 -11.11 14.73 -2.75
C VAL A 20 -10.68 13.61 -3.70
N GLU A 21 -9.99 13.94 -4.80
CA GLU A 21 -9.53 12.99 -5.81
C GLU A 21 -8.29 12.20 -5.38
N LYS A 22 -7.48 12.77 -4.49
CA LYS A 22 -6.28 12.13 -3.91
C LYS A 22 -6.48 11.67 -2.46
N ARG A 23 -7.74 11.51 -2.03
CA ARG A 23 -8.11 11.11 -0.66
C ARG A 23 -7.53 9.75 -0.28
N ILE A 24 -7.66 8.77 -1.16
CA ILE A 24 -7.14 7.41 -1.01
C ILE A 24 -6.03 7.21 -2.02
N VAL A 25 -4.82 6.92 -1.51
CA VAL A 25 -3.65 6.64 -2.32
C VAL A 25 -3.22 5.20 -2.07
N ILE A 26 -3.02 4.46 -3.15
CA ILE A 26 -2.44 3.11 -3.13
C ILE A 26 -1.06 3.22 -3.75
N PHE A 27 -0.03 2.76 -3.04
CA PHE A 27 1.35 2.83 -3.51
C PHE A 27 1.95 1.43 -3.68
N ALA A 28 2.55 1.21 -4.85
CA ALA A 28 3.33 0.03 -5.19
C ALA A 28 4.79 0.40 -5.44
N GLU A 29 5.71 -0.36 -4.85
CA GLU A 29 7.14 -0.19 -5.11
C GLU A 29 7.55 -0.87 -6.43
N SER A 30 6.96 -2.02 -6.71
CA SER A 30 7.25 -2.82 -7.91
C SER A 30 6.01 -3.48 -8.50
N TYR A 31 6.11 -3.96 -9.75
CA TYR A 31 5.03 -4.73 -10.38
C TYR A 31 4.57 -5.96 -9.57
N GLN A 32 5.41 -6.49 -8.67
CA GLN A 32 5.08 -7.67 -7.85
C GLN A 32 4.02 -7.36 -6.79
N ASP A 33 3.95 -6.11 -6.34
CA ASP A 33 2.95 -5.67 -5.36
C ASP A 33 1.53 -5.76 -5.90
N TRP A 34 1.36 -5.69 -7.23
CA TRP A 34 0.06 -5.69 -7.88
C TRP A 34 -0.79 -6.90 -7.47
N HIS A 35 -0.20 -8.08 -7.36
CA HIS A 35 -0.95 -9.29 -6.96
C HIS A 35 -1.56 -9.21 -5.55
N HIS A 36 -0.99 -8.37 -4.68
CA HIS A 36 -1.52 -8.12 -3.34
C HIS A 36 -2.52 -6.96 -3.34
N LEU A 37 -2.25 -5.92 -4.13
CA LEU A 37 -3.03 -4.69 -4.18
C LEU A 37 -4.28 -4.79 -5.05
N GLU A 38 -4.26 -5.59 -6.12
CA GLU A 38 -5.36 -5.71 -7.08
C GLU A 38 -6.71 -5.99 -6.42
N PRO A 39 -6.88 -6.98 -5.53
CA PRO A 39 -8.20 -7.24 -4.95
C PRO A 39 -8.72 -6.06 -4.12
N LEU A 40 -7.83 -5.33 -3.44
CA LEU A 40 -8.19 -4.14 -2.68
C LEU A 40 -8.62 -3.01 -3.63
N VAL A 41 -7.84 -2.77 -4.69
CA VAL A 41 -8.14 -1.76 -5.72
C VAL A 41 -9.48 -2.07 -6.39
N THR A 42 -9.69 -3.32 -6.78
CA THR A 42 -10.94 -3.79 -7.41
C THR A 42 -12.12 -3.64 -6.47
N GLY A 43 -12.03 -4.10 -5.22
CA GLY A 43 -13.10 -3.92 -4.23
C GLY A 43 -13.46 -2.44 -4.04
N LEU A 44 -12.46 -1.58 -3.79
CA LEU A 44 -12.69 -0.14 -3.60
C LEU A 44 -13.36 0.53 -4.80
N THR A 45 -12.93 0.18 -6.01
CA THR A 45 -13.32 0.90 -7.24
C THR A 45 -14.57 0.30 -7.88
N GLU A 46 -14.72 -1.02 -7.90
CA GLU A 46 -15.82 -1.71 -8.57
C GLU A 46 -17.02 -1.90 -7.66
N GLU A 47 -16.82 -2.26 -6.39
CA GLU A 47 -17.92 -2.48 -5.45
C GLU A 47 -18.34 -1.17 -4.78
N TYR A 48 -17.37 -0.43 -4.23
CA TYR A 48 -17.64 0.77 -3.44
C TYR A 48 -17.59 2.09 -4.22
N LYS A 49 -17.25 2.02 -5.52
CA LYS A 49 -17.17 3.18 -6.43
C LYS A 49 -16.31 4.33 -5.87
N GLN A 50 -15.28 3.99 -5.11
CA GLN A 50 -14.34 4.96 -4.53
C GLN A 50 -13.31 5.37 -5.57
N ARG A 51 -13.07 6.67 -5.69
CA ARG A 51 -11.94 7.19 -6.46
C ARG A 51 -10.66 6.99 -5.68
N ILE A 52 -9.63 6.48 -6.35
CA ILE A 52 -8.30 6.29 -5.79
C ILE A 52 -7.24 6.89 -6.71
N CYS A 53 -6.10 7.26 -6.12
CA CYS A 53 -4.86 7.45 -6.86
C CYS A 53 -4.00 6.20 -6.69
N TYR A 54 -3.68 5.53 -7.79
CA TYR A 54 -2.69 4.45 -7.81
C TYR A 54 -1.34 5.03 -8.21
N VAL A 55 -0.33 4.85 -7.37
CA VAL A 55 1.01 5.39 -7.59
C VAL A 55 1.98 4.22 -7.60
N SER A 56 2.80 4.12 -8.63
CA SER A 56 3.84 3.09 -8.69
C SER A 56 5.20 3.68 -9.00
N SER A 57 6.25 3.05 -8.46
CA SER A 57 7.64 3.32 -8.86
C SER A 57 8.10 2.49 -10.05
N ASP A 58 7.33 1.47 -10.43
CA ASP A 58 7.60 0.64 -11.58
C ASP A 58 6.70 1.02 -12.77
N HIS A 59 7.33 1.40 -13.88
CA HIS A 59 6.61 1.77 -15.10
C HIS A 59 5.78 0.62 -15.68
N ASN A 60 6.17 -0.62 -15.42
CA ASN A 60 5.51 -1.82 -15.95
C ASN A 60 4.49 -2.41 -14.97
N ASP A 61 4.21 -1.73 -13.87
CA ASP A 61 3.19 -2.14 -12.91
C ASP A 61 1.81 -2.18 -13.59
N PRO A 62 1.11 -3.33 -13.59
CA PRO A 62 -0.23 -3.45 -14.18
C PRO A 62 -1.25 -2.47 -13.59
N GLY A 63 -1.07 -2.07 -12.33
CA GLY A 63 -1.92 -1.09 -11.66
C GLY A 63 -1.87 0.31 -12.29
N LEU A 64 -0.84 0.63 -13.08
CA LEU A 64 -0.80 1.84 -13.89
C LEU A 64 -1.71 1.78 -15.12
N GLN A 65 -2.12 0.59 -15.54
CA GLN A 65 -2.83 0.33 -16.81
C GLN A 65 -4.22 -0.29 -16.61
N THR A 66 -4.83 -0.11 -15.43
CA THR A 66 -6.14 -0.71 -15.09
C THR A 66 -7.27 -0.30 -16.04
N GLY A 67 -7.20 0.89 -16.63
CA GLY A 67 -8.29 1.45 -17.47
C GLY A 67 -9.58 1.77 -16.69
N ASN A 68 -9.56 1.63 -15.36
CA ASN A 68 -10.72 1.82 -14.51
C ASN A 68 -10.99 3.33 -14.31
N PRO A 69 -12.22 3.84 -14.56
CA PRO A 69 -12.53 5.27 -14.47
C PRO A 69 -12.45 5.83 -13.04
N TYR A 70 -12.40 4.98 -12.01
CA TYR A 70 -12.20 5.36 -10.61
C TYR A 70 -10.72 5.37 -10.19
N VAL A 71 -9.80 4.99 -11.07
CA VAL A 71 -8.36 4.96 -10.80
C VAL A 71 -7.66 6.07 -11.57
N LYS A 72 -6.96 6.95 -10.84
CA LYS A 72 -5.97 7.86 -11.41
C LYS A 72 -4.57 7.31 -11.18
N ALA A 73 -3.90 6.88 -12.25
CA ALA A 73 -2.58 6.30 -12.18
C ALA A 73 -1.47 7.35 -12.31
N PHE A 74 -0.42 7.24 -11.50
CA PHE A 74 0.77 8.08 -11.56
C PHE A 74 2.03 7.24 -11.43
N TRP A 75 2.98 7.48 -12.33
CA TRP A 75 4.31 6.87 -12.22
C TRP A 75 5.27 7.84 -11.52
N ILE A 76 5.73 7.45 -10.33
CA ILE A 76 6.72 8.19 -9.54
C ILE A 76 7.91 7.26 -9.29
N PRO A 77 8.98 7.37 -10.07
CA PRO A 77 10.09 6.43 -10.02
C PRO A 77 10.86 6.51 -8.71
N GLU A 78 11.60 5.45 -8.43
CA GLU A 78 12.53 5.38 -7.31
C GLU A 78 13.54 6.55 -7.31
N GLY A 79 14.04 6.85 -6.12
CA GLY A 79 15.06 7.86 -5.86
C GLY A 79 14.48 9.12 -5.23
N PHE A 80 15.14 10.25 -5.48
CA PHE A 80 14.85 11.51 -4.78
C PHE A 80 13.39 11.98 -4.93
N LEU A 81 12.76 11.74 -6.10
CA LEU A 81 11.37 12.14 -6.32
C LEU A 81 10.39 11.31 -5.48
N ARG A 82 10.61 10.00 -5.32
CA ARG A 82 9.83 9.13 -4.42
C ARG A 82 9.95 9.61 -2.98
N THR A 83 11.14 10.00 -2.53
CA THR A 83 11.35 10.57 -1.20
C THR A 83 10.54 11.85 -1.00
N ILE A 84 10.56 12.77 -1.98
CA ILE A 84 9.73 13.99 -1.94
C ILE A 84 8.25 13.64 -1.90
N PHE A 85 7.81 12.70 -2.73
CA PHE A 85 6.41 12.27 -2.79
C PHE A 85 5.92 11.82 -1.41
N PHE A 86 6.65 10.94 -0.72
CA PHE A 86 6.25 10.47 0.60
C PHE A 86 6.29 11.58 1.67
N GLN A 87 7.33 12.42 1.68
CA GLN A 87 7.48 13.49 2.67
C GLN A 87 6.41 14.58 2.57
N TYR A 88 5.86 14.81 1.37
CA TYR A 88 4.88 15.87 1.11
C TYR A 88 3.55 15.33 0.58
N LEU A 89 3.25 14.05 0.83
CA LEU A 89 1.99 13.45 0.42
C LEU A 89 0.82 14.11 1.17
N GLU A 90 -0.11 14.69 0.43
CA GLU A 90 -1.38 15.18 0.96
C GLU A 90 -2.50 14.20 0.57
N ALA A 91 -2.90 13.36 1.52
CA ALA A 91 -3.97 12.38 1.38
C ALA A 91 -4.61 12.12 2.75
N GLU A 92 -5.80 11.54 2.78
CA GLU A 92 -6.37 11.01 4.03
C GLU A 92 -5.78 9.63 4.34
N LEU A 93 -5.66 8.78 3.32
CA LEU A 93 -5.21 7.40 3.45
C LEU A 93 -4.09 7.08 2.46
N LEU A 94 -3.04 6.43 2.94
CA LEU A 94 -2.03 5.79 2.10
C LEU A 94 -1.95 4.30 2.44
N VAL A 95 -2.22 3.44 1.46
CA VAL A 95 -2.05 1.99 1.56
C VAL A 95 -0.83 1.55 0.76
N LEU A 96 0.03 0.71 1.35
CA LEU A 96 1.23 0.19 0.71
C LEU A 96 1.68 -1.14 1.33
N THR A 97 2.61 -1.81 0.66
CA THR A 97 3.22 -3.09 1.06
C THR A 97 4.67 -2.93 1.57
N MET A 98 5.22 -1.71 1.54
CA MET A 98 6.59 -1.41 1.97
C MET A 98 6.72 -1.41 3.50
N MET A 99 7.75 -2.07 4.01
CA MET A 99 8.03 -2.13 5.45
C MET A 99 8.78 -0.90 5.95
N ASP A 100 9.02 -0.83 7.25
CA ASP A 100 9.96 0.11 7.86
C ASP A 100 9.62 1.60 7.66
N LEU A 101 8.31 1.90 7.61
CA LEU A 101 7.81 3.27 7.62
C LEU A 101 8.42 4.02 8.80
N ASN A 102 9.04 5.16 8.51
CA ASN A 102 9.74 6.05 9.43
C ASN A 102 11.02 5.50 10.10
N ASN A 103 11.38 4.23 9.88
CA ASN A 103 12.61 3.64 10.42
C ASN A 103 13.85 4.07 9.60
N PHE A 104 13.74 4.05 8.27
CA PHE A 104 14.85 4.34 7.34
C PHE A 104 14.49 5.46 6.35
N GLU A 105 14.63 5.23 5.05
CA GLU A 105 14.41 6.24 3.99
C GLU A 105 12.93 6.56 3.77
N LEU A 106 12.04 5.58 3.97
CA LEU A 106 10.60 5.78 3.89
C LEU A 106 10.13 6.61 5.07
N LYS A 107 9.84 7.90 4.87
CA LYS A 107 9.36 8.80 5.93
C LYS A 107 7.86 9.04 5.82
N ARG A 108 7.23 9.32 6.97
CA ARG A 108 5.86 9.82 7.00
C ARG A 108 5.82 11.23 6.40
N SER A 109 4.68 11.57 5.82
CA SER A 109 4.39 12.90 5.32
C SER A 109 4.39 13.92 6.46
N VAL A 110 4.74 15.16 6.14
CA VAL A 110 4.52 16.31 7.03
C VAL A 110 3.03 16.60 7.23
N HIS A 111 2.16 16.07 6.36
CA HIS A 111 0.72 16.14 6.46
C HIS A 111 0.15 14.95 7.25
N PRO A 112 -1.04 15.08 7.87
CA PRO A 112 -1.64 14.05 8.70
C PRO A 112 -2.27 12.92 7.87
N VAL A 113 -1.44 12.13 7.20
CA VAL A 113 -1.87 10.94 6.43
C VAL A 113 -2.03 9.74 7.37
N HIS A 114 -3.10 8.97 7.19
CA HIS A 114 -3.29 7.67 7.85
C HIS A 114 -2.62 6.57 7.03
N TYR A 115 -1.62 5.90 7.61
CA TYR A 115 -0.85 4.87 6.91
C TYR A 115 -1.39 3.47 7.20
N VAL A 116 -1.68 2.73 6.14
CA VAL A 116 -2.16 1.35 6.18
C VAL A 116 -1.14 0.43 5.54
N TYR A 117 -0.66 -0.53 6.30
CA TYR A 117 0.15 -1.61 5.75
C TYR A 117 -0.75 -2.74 5.26
N LEU A 118 -0.56 -3.19 4.03
CA LEU A 118 -1.11 -4.43 3.51
C LEU A 118 -0.02 -5.51 3.56
N PHE A 119 -0.29 -6.61 4.27
CA PHE A 119 0.64 -7.72 4.30
C PHE A 119 0.75 -8.39 2.93
N HIS A 120 1.98 -8.46 2.41
CA HIS A 120 2.32 -9.20 1.19
C HIS A 120 2.84 -10.62 1.50
N SER A 121 2.96 -10.98 2.78
CA SER A 121 3.41 -12.31 3.24
C SER A 121 2.52 -12.87 4.35
N LEU A 122 2.49 -14.20 4.46
CA LEU A 122 1.83 -14.94 5.55
C LEU A 122 2.77 -15.26 6.71
N THR A 123 3.94 -14.64 6.75
CA THR A 123 5.00 -14.95 7.71
C THR A 123 4.80 -14.20 9.02
N SER A 124 5.51 -14.66 10.05
CA SER A 124 5.62 -13.98 11.34
C SER A 124 6.27 -12.61 11.19
N THR A 125 5.72 -11.61 11.88
CA THR A 125 6.18 -10.22 11.86
C THR A 125 7.49 -9.99 12.62
N HIS A 126 8.02 -11.03 13.30
CA HIS A 126 9.24 -10.93 14.12
C HIS A 126 10.37 -11.85 13.67
N MET A 127 10.06 -12.88 12.87
CA MET A 127 11.06 -13.85 12.41
C MET A 127 11.74 -13.43 11.11
N VAL A 128 11.01 -12.71 10.24
CA VAL A 128 11.47 -12.38 8.88
C VAL A 128 11.85 -10.91 8.77
N ASP A 129 11.09 -10.04 9.41
CA ASP A 129 11.21 -8.59 9.27
C ASP A 129 11.98 -7.98 10.45
N ASN A 130 12.38 -6.71 10.33
CA ASN A 130 12.89 -5.99 11.50
C ASN A 130 11.77 -5.94 12.53
N SER A 131 12.09 -6.20 13.81
CA SER A 131 11.05 -6.30 14.84
C SER A 131 10.16 -5.05 14.90
N ASN A 132 10.68 -3.86 14.55
CA ASN A 132 9.99 -2.57 14.51
C ASN A 132 9.42 -2.16 13.14
N SER A 133 9.40 -3.04 12.13
CA SER A 133 9.00 -2.69 10.76
C SER A 133 7.59 -2.13 10.63
N PHE A 134 6.71 -2.46 11.58
CA PHE A 134 5.31 -2.06 11.55
C PHE A 134 4.97 -0.95 12.54
N ASP A 135 5.92 -0.51 13.38
CA ASP A 135 5.62 0.30 14.57
C ASP A 135 4.98 1.67 14.26
N HIS A 136 5.33 2.25 13.12
CA HIS A 136 4.89 3.58 12.70
C HIS A 136 3.67 3.57 11.77
N TYR A 137 3.04 2.43 11.54
CA TYR A 137 1.76 2.34 10.83
C TYR A 137 0.58 2.63 11.76
N ASP A 138 -0.52 3.15 11.18
CA ASP A 138 -1.74 3.44 11.92
C ASP A 138 -2.72 2.25 11.87
N SER A 139 -2.86 1.62 10.70
CA SER A 139 -3.62 0.38 10.51
C SER A 139 -2.77 -0.70 9.85
N LEU A 140 -3.08 -1.96 10.15
CA LEU A 140 -2.55 -3.12 9.44
C LEU A 140 -3.70 -3.99 8.94
N LEU A 141 -3.69 -4.34 7.65
CA LEU A 141 -4.58 -5.34 7.05
C LEU A 141 -3.93 -6.71 7.21
N CYS A 142 -4.17 -7.35 8.35
CA CYS A 142 -3.52 -8.61 8.74
C CYS A 142 -3.98 -9.77 7.84
N ALA A 143 -3.01 -10.48 7.28
CA ALA A 143 -3.27 -11.65 6.45
C ALA A 143 -3.64 -12.90 7.26
N GLY A 144 -3.30 -12.91 8.56
CA GLY A 144 -3.71 -13.96 9.47
C GLY A 144 -3.75 -13.53 10.93
N PRO A 145 -4.39 -14.33 11.81
CA PRO A 145 -4.54 -13.99 13.23
C PRO A 145 -3.22 -14.00 14.01
N HIS A 146 -2.20 -14.70 13.53
CA HIS A 146 -0.90 -14.75 14.17
C HIS A 146 -0.19 -13.38 14.12
N GLN A 147 -0.21 -12.70 12.96
CA GLN A 147 0.32 -11.34 12.81
C GLN A 147 -0.36 -10.37 13.78
N ALA A 148 -1.68 -10.44 13.91
CA ALA A 148 -2.40 -9.59 14.85
C ALA A 148 -1.98 -9.84 16.31
N LYS A 149 -1.80 -11.11 16.71
CA LYS A 149 -1.32 -11.48 18.05
C LYS A 149 0.10 -10.98 18.30
N GLU A 150 0.99 -11.16 17.33
CA GLU A 150 2.38 -10.74 17.39
C GLU A 150 2.53 -9.22 17.52
N ILE A 151 1.74 -8.46 16.77
CA ILE A 151 1.71 -7.00 16.87
C ILE A 151 1.16 -6.55 18.23
N ARG A 152 0.07 -7.17 18.72
CA ARG A 152 -0.46 -6.86 20.06
C ARG A 152 0.54 -7.16 21.18
N ALA A 153 1.25 -8.28 21.09
CA ALA A 153 2.31 -8.62 22.05
C ALA A 153 3.42 -7.57 22.01
N ARG A 154 3.84 -7.15 20.82
CA ARG A 154 4.84 -6.10 20.64
C ARG A 154 4.40 -4.77 21.26
N GLU A 155 3.17 -4.35 20.99
CA GLU A 155 2.61 -3.11 21.55
C GLU A 155 2.61 -3.13 23.08
N GLN A 156 2.34 -4.28 23.71
CA GLN A 156 2.38 -4.43 25.16
C GLN A 156 3.81 -4.41 25.73
N ILE A 157 4.75 -5.11 25.09
CA ILE A 157 6.14 -5.22 25.57
C ILE A 157 6.85 -3.87 25.53
N TYR A 158 6.59 -3.08 24.49
CA TYR A 158 7.30 -1.82 24.22
C TYR A 158 6.45 -0.56 24.46
N ASP A 159 5.27 -0.70 25.07
CA ASP A 159 4.32 0.40 25.35
C ASP A 159 4.02 1.27 24.10
N LEU A 160 3.75 0.61 22.97
CA LEU A 160 3.49 1.29 21.70
C LEU A 160 2.03 1.72 21.58
N LYS A 161 1.79 2.77 20.80
CA LYS A 161 0.44 3.16 20.39
C LYS A 161 -0.27 1.97 19.72
N LYS A 162 -1.46 1.66 20.22
CA LYS A 162 -2.32 0.62 19.64
C LYS A 162 -2.73 0.99 18.23
N LYS A 163 -2.45 0.08 17.30
CA LYS A 163 -2.84 0.15 15.89
C LYS A 163 -4.24 -0.40 15.68
N ASN A 164 -4.86 0.01 14.58
CA ASN A 164 -6.05 -0.66 14.08
C ASN A 164 -5.65 -1.93 13.33
N LEU A 165 -5.98 -3.10 13.87
CA LEU A 165 -5.65 -4.39 13.27
C LEU A 165 -6.92 -4.95 12.64
N ILE A 166 -6.93 -5.01 11.31
CA ILE A 166 -8.09 -5.42 10.53
C ILE A 166 -7.83 -6.85 10.03
N PRO A 167 -8.70 -7.83 10.33
CA PRO A 167 -8.60 -9.16 9.76
C PRO A 167 -8.96 -9.07 8.27
N TYR A 168 -7.94 -9.06 7.41
CA TYR A 168 -8.11 -8.91 5.97
C TYR A 168 -8.02 -10.25 5.23
N GLY A 169 -7.19 -11.17 5.73
CA GLY A 169 -6.99 -12.46 5.07
C GLY A 169 -6.02 -12.37 3.90
N SER A 170 -6.02 -13.39 3.06
CA SER A 170 -5.08 -13.52 1.95
C SER A 170 -5.83 -13.98 0.72
N ASN A 171 -6.24 -13.01 -0.11
CA ASN A 171 -6.99 -13.24 -1.34
C ASN A 171 -6.38 -14.32 -2.23
N ARG A 172 -5.05 -14.38 -2.33
CA ARG A 172 -4.36 -15.41 -3.12
C ARG A 172 -4.53 -16.81 -2.53
N LEU A 173 -4.46 -16.94 -1.22
CA LEU A 173 -4.66 -18.23 -0.54
C LEU A 173 -6.12 -18.66 -0.67
N GLU A 174 -7.04 -17.71 -0.49
CA GLU A 174 -8.48 -17.94 -0.63
C GLU A 174 -8.84 -18.39 -2.04
N ALA A 175 -8.32 -17.71 -3.08
CA ALA A 175 -8.50 -18.12 -4.47
C ALA A 175 -7.91 -19.51 -4.75
N LEU A 176 -6.77 -19.86 -4.16
CA LEU A 176 -6.19 -21.21 -4.28
C LEU A 176 -7.07 -22.27 -3.60
N MET A 177 -7.62 -21.97 -2.42
CA MET A 177 -8.54 -22.85 -1.72
C MET A 177 -9.84 -23.04 -2.51
N GLU A 178 -10.40 -21.97 -3.07
CA GLU A 178 -11.58 -22.03 -3.92
C GLU A 178 -11.32 -22.87 -5.16
N ASN A 179 -10.22 -22.64 -5.88
CA ASN A 179 -9.84 -23.43 -7.05
C ASN A 179 -9.57 -24.91 -6.73
N ALA A 180 -9.11 -25.22 -5.51
CA ALA A 180 -8.92 -26.61 -5.08
C ALA A 180 -10.28 -27.34 -4.90
N VAL A 181 -11.31 -26.61 -4.47
CA VAL A 181 -12.68 -27.14 -4.32
C VAL A 181 -13.44 -27.11 -5.66
N HIS A 182 -13.21 -26.07 -6.46
CA HIS A 182 -13.89 -25.76 -7.72
C HIS A 182 -12.83 -25.46 -8.81
N PRO A 183 -12.22 -26.49 -9.41
CA PRO A 183 -11.16 -26.29 -10.40
C PRO A 183 -11.68 -25.52 -11.62
N PRO A 184 -10.91 -24.54 -12.14
CA PRO A 184 -11.31 -23.79 -13.32
C PRO A 184 -11.43 -24.72 -14.54
N PRO A 185 -12.30 -24.38 -15.51
CA PRO A 185 -12.38 -25.13 -16.76
C PRO A 185 -11.03 -25.17 -17.48
N LYS A 186 -10.71 -26.32 -18.08
CA LYS A 186 -9.48 -26.53 -18.86
C LYS A 186 -9.51 -25.81 -20.20
#